data_AF-I5C3X9-F1
#
_entry.id   AF-I5C3X9-F1
#
_cell.length_a   1.000
_cell.length_b   1.000
_cell.length_c   1.000
_cell.angle_alpha   90.00
_cell.angle_beta   90.00
_cell.angle_gamma   90.00
#
_symmetry.space_group_name_H-M   'P 1'
#
loop_
_entity.id
_entity.type
_entity.pdbx_description
1 polymer ?
#
loop_
_entity_poly.entity_id
_entity_poly.type
_entity_poly.pdbx_seq_one_letter_code
_entity_poly.pdbx_strand_id
1 'polypeptide(L)'
;MRIQIQVEFPEKLEGNFWKFPSFMLEKQKHVGWGGFYYLTEFAKQLADLMQGRGIRSDEQLARRATGCQTPGTRRINVHARTINNWRNGRSRPRSSEDPRLLLVMKALALSEAEAGALHECLTSPKANEGSSQRSSFTLNPRNLSLQKQLAAAAIFTAFLGAALFSVHGLNASKREYVSEIPPDQLRLSKSGFVLPQSDNQVIRQAQLEELSGWELYVARNEIFARYGRPFVQPSSVCLQRHFDRWAKSEANQAGWYVKRSGSPLASDLAYTNAAVIRGYECQVRGGQYTCNGKLNLCR
;
A
#
# COMPACT_ATOMS: atom_id res chain seq x y z
N MET A 1 -47.74 41.33 12.04
CA MET A 1 -48.30 39.99 11.75
C MET A 1 -47.22 38.97 12.14
N ARG A 2 -47.34 38.36 13.32
CA ARG A 2 -46.32 37.48 13.93
C ARG A 2 -46.92 36.07 13.93
N ILE A 3 -46.32 35.15 13.18
CA ILE A 3 -46.73 33.75 13.15
C ILE A 3 -45.96 33.05 14.27
N GLN A 4 -46.66 32.67 15.34
CA GLN A 4 -46.15 31.76 16.37
C GLN A 4 -46.46 30.34 15.93
N ILE A 5 -45.44 29.50 15.80
CA ILE A 5 -45.56 28.06 15.62
C ILE A 5 -45.28 27.44 16.99
N GLN A 6 -46.33 26.89 17.63
CA GLN A 6 -46.18 26.00 18.78
C GLN A 6 -45.74 24.63 18.27
N VAL A 7 -44.64 24.11 18.81
CA VAL A 7 -44.24 22.71 18.64
C VAL A 7 -44.29 22.09 20.03
N GLU A 8 -45.24 21.17 20.22
CA GLU A 8 -45.40 20.36 21.42
C GLU A 8 -44.24 19.37 21.56
N PHE A 9 -43.63 19.35 22.75
CA PHE A 9 -42.69 18.31 23.18
C PHE A 9 -43.42 17.32 24.09
N PRO A 10 -43.37 16.00 23.83
CA PRO A 10 -43.78 15.04 24.83
C PRO A 10 -42.65 14.79 25.83
N GLU A 11 -42.92 15.16 27.09
CA GLU A 11 -42.20 14.75 28.29
C GLU A 11 -42.53 13.29 28.67
N LYS A 12 -41.52 12.61 29.21
CA LYS A 12 -41.56 11.39 30.06
C LYS A 12 -41.82 10.03 29.40
N LEU A 13 -40.74 9.28 29.24
CA LEU A 13 -40.70 7.86 29.62
C LEU A 13 -39.44 7.62 30.48
N GLU A 14 -39.66 7.57 31.79
CA GLU A 14 -38.70 7.07 32.78
C GLU A 14 -38.61 5.55 32.70
N GLY A 15 -37.40 5.03 32.95
CA GLY A 15 -37.19 3.72 33.55
C GLY A 15 -37.26 2.53 32.61
N ASN A 16 -36.12 2.14 32.03
CA ASN A 16 -35.76 0.72 31.98
C ASN A 16 -34.25 0.51 32.03
N PHE A 17 -33.88 0.06 33.23
CA PHE A 17 -32.63 -0.41 33.76
C PHE A 17 -32.12 -1.62 32.96
N TRP A 18 -31.24 -1.42 31.98
CA TRP A 18 -30.48 -2.53 31.38
C TRP A 18 -29.17 -2.70 32.12
N LYS A 19 -29.18 -3.65 33.06
CA LYS A 19 -27.99 -4.29 33.62
C LYS A 19 -27.14 -4.83 32.47
N PHE A 20 -25.92 -4.32 32.31
CA PHE A 20 -24.90 -4.98 31.50
C PHE A 20 -24.43 -6.25 32.24
N PRO A 21 -24.52 -7.45 31.64
CA PRO A 21 -23.88 -8.61 32.21
C PRO A 21 -22.37 -8.49 32.01
N SER A 22 -21.66 -8.32 33.13
CA SER A 22 -20.23 -8.62 33.23
C SER A 22 -20.11 -10.14 33.24
N PHE A 23 -19.71 -10.76 32.12
CA PHE A 23 -19.03 -12.06 32.03
C PHE A 23 -18.87 -12.41 30.54
N MET A 24 -17.64 -12.37 30.03
CA MET A 24 -16.98 -13.46 29.29
C MET A 24 -15.77 -12.90 28.54
N LEU A 25 -14.60 -13.12 29.15
CA LEU A 25 -13.33 -13.32 28.46
C LEU A 25 -13.47 -14.54 27.53
N GLU A 26 -14.11 -14.35 26.39
CA GLU A 26 -14.15 -15.35 25.34
C GLU A 26 -12.92 -15.13 24.45
N LYS A 27 -11.95 -16.04 24.58
CA LYS A 27 -10.82 -16.20 23.67
C LYS A 27 -11.31 -16.05 22.22
N GLN A 28 -10.83 -15.02 21.52
CA GLN A 28 -10.94 -14.98 20.06
C GLN A 28 -10.19 -16.19 19.50
N LYS A 29 -10.96 -17.24 19.18
CA LYS A 29 -10.51 -18.38 18.41
C LYS A 29 -10.08 -17.88 17.03
N HIS A 30 -8.83 -18.16 16.69
CA HIS A 30 -8.29 -18.04 15.34
C HIS A 30 -9.26 -18.65 14.33
N VAL A 31 -9.86 -17.81 13.50
CA VAL A 31 -10.70 -18.24 12.39
C VAL A 31 -9.78 -18.59 11.21
N GLY A 32 -9.64 -19.90 11.01
CA GLY A 32 -9.27 -20.64 9.79
C GLY A 32 -8.37 -19.99 8.75
N TRP A 33 -7.10 -20.40 8.72
CA TRP A 33 -6.32 -20.52 7.49
C TRP A 33 -5.73 -21.93 7.42
N GLY A 34 -6.03 -22.65 6.35
CA GLY A 34 -5.81 -24.09 6.20
C GLY A 34 -4.35 -24.55 6.12
N GLY A 35 -4.15 -25.78 6.58
CA GLY A 35 -2.90 -26.54 6.55
C GLY A 35 -2.24 -26.60 7.94
N PHE A 36 -2.36 -27.73 8.62
CA PHE A 36 -1.65 -28.02 9.88
C PHE A 36 -0.14 -28.17 9.61
N TYR A 37 0.54 -27.06 9.37
CA TYR A 37 1.98 -26.97 9.55
C TYR A 37 2.19 -26.54 11.00
N TYR A 38 2.92 -27.34 11.78
CA TYR A 38 3.41 -26.89 13.08
C TYR A 38 4.26 -25.63 12.84
N LEU A 39 3.77 -24.48 13.30
CA LEU A 39 4.53 -23.24 13.25
C LEU A 39 5.82 -23.44 14.04
N THR A 40 6.95 -23.13 13.42
CA THR A 40 8.24 -23.13 14.12
C THR A 40 8.20 -22.09 15.25
N GLU A 41 8.99 -22.30 16.31
CA GLU A 41 9.08 -21.31 17.40
C GLU A 41 9.47 -19.92 16.87
N PHE A 42 10.37 -19.86 15.89
CA PHE A 42 10.69 -18.62 15.18
C PHE A 42 9.46 -17.97 14.53
N ALA A 43 8.61 -18.75 13.86
CA ALA A 43 7.42 -18.25 13.18
C ALA A 43 6.40 -17.68 14.18
N LYS A 44 6.18 -18.39 15.30
CA LYS A 44 5.33 -17.92 16.41
C LYS A 44 5.87 -16.63 17.02
N GLN A 45 7.15 -16.61 17.40
CA GLN A 45 7.80 -15.45 18.00
C GLN A 45 7.74 -14.22 17.08
N LEU A 46 7.96 -14.40 15.78
CA LEU A 46 7.84 -13.30 14.82
C LEU A 46 6.39 -12.78 14.71
N ALA A 47 5.40 -13.67 14.71
CA ALA A 47 3.98 -13.29 14.69
C ALA A 47 3.60 -12.48 15.94
N ASP A 48 4.03 -12.94 17.11
CA ASP A 48 3.75 -12.30 18.40
C ASP A 48 4.41 -10.92 18.50
N LEU A 49 5.66 -10.80 18.04
CA LEU A 49 6.36 -9.51 17.94
C LEU A 49 5.63 -8.55 16.98
N MET A 50 5.16 -9.03 15.83
CA MET A 50 4.38 -8.18 14.91
C MET A 50 3.10 -7.67 15.58
N GLN A 51 2.35 -8.56 16.25
CA GLN A 51 1.13 -8.20 16.95
C GLN A 51 1.39 -7.22 18.10
N GLY A 52 2.40 -7.50 18.92
CA GLY A 52 2.80 -6.66 20.06
C GLY A 52 3.26 -5.25 19.67
N ARG A 53 3.78 -5.08 18.45
CA ARG A 53 4.17 -3.77 17.89
C ARG A 53 3.07 -3.11 17.04
N GLY A 54 1.86 -3.67 17.03
CA GLY A 54 0.73 -3.13 16.27
C GLY A 54 0.93 -3.17 14.75
N ILE A 55 1.78 -4.06 14.25
CA ILE A 55 1.98 -4.28 12.81
C ILE A 55 0.80 -5.11 12.30
N ARG A 56 -0.01 -4.51 11.42
CA ARG A 56 -1.26 -5.10 10.94
C ARG A 56 -1.11 -5.96 9.70
N SER A 57 -0.01 -5.83 8.96
CA SER A 57 0.24 -6.63 7.76
C SER A 57 1.72 -6.83 7.45
N ASP A 58 2.01 -7.88 6.68
CA ASP A 58 3.35 -8.19 6.20
C ASP A 58 3.87 -7.06 5.26
N GLU A 59 3.00 -6.43 4.48
CA GLU A 59 3.35 -5.24 3.68
C GLU A 59 3.77 -4.05 4.55
N GLN A 60 3.12 -3.84 5.69
CA GLN A 60 3.49 -2.77 6.60
C GLN A 60 4.92 -2.99 7.13
N LEU A 61 5.21 -4.20 7.60
CA LEU A 61 6.55 -4.53 8.09
C LEU A 61 7.60 -4.46 6.99
N ALA A 62 7.31 -4.97 5.79
CA ALA A 62 8.20 -4.88 4.63
C ALA A 62 8.57 -3.43 4.29
N ARG A 63 7.59 -2.51 4.33
CA ARG A 63 7.83 -1.08 4.08
C ARG A 63 8.70 -0.47 5.17
N ARG A 64 8.40 -0.73 6.45
CA ARG A 64 9.23 -0.25 7.58
C ARG A 64 10.66 -0.77 7.48
N ALA A 65 10.84 -2.07 7.23
CA ALA A 65 12.15 -2.70 7.03
C ALA A 65 12.94 -2.07 5.88
N THR A 66 12.26 -1.75 4.78
CA THR A 66 12.87 -1.03 3.66
C THR A 66 13.27 0.40 4.05
N GLY A 67 12.48 1.08 4.88
CA GLY A 67 12.76 2.42 5.38
C GLY A 67 13.91 2.50 6.39
N CYS A 68 14.27 1.39 7.04
CA CYS A 68 15.38 1.33 8.00
C CYS A 68 16.78 1.29 7.34
N GLN A 69 16.86 1.25 6.01
CA GLN A 69 18.12 1.17 5.28
C GLN A 69 18.87 2.50 5.24
N THR A 70 20.19 2.43 5.36
CA THR A 70 21.06 3.61 5.33
C THR A 70 21.10 4.22 3.91
N PRO A 71 20.88 5.53 3.76
CA PRO A 71 21.05 6.22 2.48
C PRO A 71 22.45 5.96 1.88
N GLY A 72 22.53 5.75 0.57
CA GLY A 72 23.78 5.52 -0.15
C GLY A 72 24.28 4.06 -0.18
N THR A 73 23.68 3.16 0.60
CA THR A 73 24.00 1.72 0.55
C THR A 73 23.20 0.98 -0.52
N ARG A 74 23.68 -0.21 -0.93
CA ARG A 74 22.94 -1.10 -1.84
C ARG A 74 21.60 -1.46 -1.21
N ARG A 75 20.51 -1.12 -1.91
CA ARG A 75 19.15 -1.43 -1.44
C ARG A 75 18.89 -2.93 -1.37
N ILE A 76 18.37 -3.37 -0.23
CA ILE A 76 17.95 -4.74 0.04
C ILE A 76 16.43 -4.79 0.01
N ASN A 77 15.86 -5.55 -0.91
CA ASN A 77 14.40 -5.69 -0.97
C ASN A 77 13.92 -6.69 0.08
N VAL A 78 13.10 -6.20 1.02
CA VAL A 78 12.33 -7.03 1.95
C VAL A 78 10.90 -7.11 1.43
N HIS A 79 10.49 -8.27 0.93
CA HIS A 79 9.16 -8.47 0.38
C HIS A 79 8.18 -8.94 1.47
N ALA A 80 6.93 -8.46 1.41
CA ALA A 80 5.85 -8.95 2.27
C ALA A 80 5.71 -10.47 2.21
N ARG A 81 5.84 -11.06 1.01
CA ARG A 81 5.83 -12.52 0.81
C ARG A 81 6.91 -13.24 1.62
N THR A 82 8.10 -12.65 1.74
CA THR A 82 9.19 -13.22 2.54
C THR A 82 8.81 -13.26 4.01
N ILE A 83 8.29 -12.15 4.54
CA ILE A 83 7.81 -12.04 5.93
C ILE A 83 6.65 -13.01 6.17
N ASN A 84 5.68 -13.07 5.26
CA ASN A 84 4.56 -14.01 5.33
C ASN A 84 5.06 -15.46 5.38
N ASN A 85 6.03 -15.84 4.54
CA ASN A 85 6.58 -17.18 4.57
C ASN A 85 7.30 -17.49 5.88
N TRP A 86 8.01 -16.51 6.46
CA TRP A 86 8.65 -16.62 7.77
C TRP A 86 7.63 -16.81 8.90
N ARG A 87 6.63 -15.93 8.99
CA ARG A 87 5.58 -15.95 10.02
C ARG A 87 4.70 -17.20 9.97
N ASN A 88 4.54 -17.81 8.80
CA ASN A 88 3.78 -19.05 8.62
C ASN A 88 4.65 -20.31 8.57
N GLY A 89 5.94 -20.22 8.92
CA GLY A 89 6.85 -21.38 8.96
C GLY A 89 7.15 -22.02 7.60
N ARG A 90 6.77 -21.39 6.48
CA ARG A 90 7.02 -21.89 5.11
C ARG A 90 8.48 -21.72 4.68
N SER A 91 9.16 -20.74 5.26
CA SER A 91 10.60 -20.57 5.12
C SER A 91 11.18 -19.98 6.42
N ARG A 92 12.50 -19.92 6.52
CA ARG A 92 13.21 -19.25 7.60
C ARG A 92 14.33 -18.36 7.02
N PRO A 93 14.80 -17.34 7.76
CA PRO A 93 16.04 -16.67 7.46
C PRO A 93 17.18 -17.68 7.28
N ARG A 94 18.16 -17.36 6.42
CA ARG A 94 19.27 -18.28 6.15
C ARG A 94 20.21 -18.44 7.36
N SER A 95 20.36 -17.37 8.12
CA SER A 95 21.16 -17.28 9.34
C SER A 95 20.63 -16.11 10.19
N SER A 96 21.16 -15.97 11.41
CA SER A 96 20.97 -14.79 12.25
C SER A 96 21.45 -13.50 11.57
N GLU A 97 22.47 -13.61 10.70
CA GLU A 97 23.07 -12.52 9.94
C GLU A 97 22.34 -12.22 8.60
N ASP A 98 21.21 -12.87 8.31
CA ASP A 98 20.46 -12.59 7.08
C ASP A 98 20.08 -11.09 7.05
N PRO A 99 20.55 -10.31 6.05
CA PRO A 99 20.36 -8.87 6.06
C PRO A 99 18.89 -8.45 5.97
N ARG A 100 18.01 -9.31 5.43
CA ARG A 100 16.56 -9.07 5.46
C ARG A 100 16.00 -9.23 6.86
N LEU A 101 16.50 -10.21 7.62
CA LEU A 101 16.10 -10.43 9.01
C LEU A 101 16.52 -9.23 9.86
N LEU A 102 17.76 -8.77 9.73
CA LEU A 102 18.27 -7.60 10.46
C LEU A 102 17.41 -6.34 10.22
N LEU A 103 17.01 -6.10 8.96
CA LEU A 103 16.09 -5.00 8.63
C LEU A 103 14.70 -5.17 9.25
N VAL A 104 14.19 -6.41 9.30
CA VAL A 104 12.90 -6.72 9.95
C VAL A 104 12.99 -6.49 11.46
N MET A 105 14.06 -6.95 12.12
CA MET A 105 14.28 -6.74 13.55
C MET A 105 14.40 -5.25 13.88
N LYS A 106 15.14 -4.50 13.06
CA LYS A 106 15.25 -3.04 13.19
C LYS A 106 13.90 -2.35 13.00
N ALA A 107 13.10 -2.78 12.03
CA ALA A 107 11.75 -2.23 11.79
C ALA A 107 10.73 -2.56 12.88
N LEU A 108 10.91 -3.69 13.55
CA LEU A 108 10.16 -4.04 14.75
C LEU A 108 10.67 -3.27 15.97
N ALA A 109 11.86 -2.66 15.92
CA ALA A 109 12.54 -2.00 17.04
C ALA A 109 12.79 -2.96 18.22
N LEU A 110 13.26 -4.18 17.93
CA LEU A 110 13.55 -5.18 18.96
C LEU A 110 14.67 -4.70 19.89
N SER A 111 14.51 -4.97 21.18
CA SER A 111 15.59 -4.91 22.17
C SER A 111 16.61 -6.03 21.93
N GLU A 112 17.81 -5.89 22.49
CA GLU A 112 18.86 -6.92 22.41
C GLU A 112 18.38 -8.28 22.94
N ALA A 113 17.56 -8.29 24.01
CA ALA A 113 16.99 -9.52 24.57
C ALA A 113 15.98 -10.18 23.62
N GLU A 114 15.07 -9.41 23.01
CA GLU A 114 14.11 -9.93 22.03
C GLU A 114 14.82 -10.42 20.76
N ALA A 115 15.85 -9.71 20.33
CA ALA A 115 16.70 -10.10 19.21
C ALA A 115 17.43 -11.43 19.49
N GLY A 116 18.02 -11.57 20.68
CA GLY A 116 18.64 -12.80 21.15
C GLY A 116 17.67 -13.99 21.17
N ALA A 117 16.47 -13.80 21.74
CA ALA A 117 15.44 -14.83 21.78
C ALA A 117 15.01 -15.27 20.36
N LEU A 118 14.83 -14.31 19.44
CA LEU A 118 14.47 -14.62 18.06
C LEU A 118 15.61 -15.36 17.33
N HIS A 119 16.87 -15.04 17.63
CA HIS A 119 18.03 -15.75 17.10
C HIS A 119 18.16 -17.17 17.65
N GLU A 120 17.88 -17.38 18.94
CA GLU A 120 17.87 -18.69 19.57
C GLU A 120 16.85 -19.61 18.88
N CYS A 121 15.67 -19.08 18.51
CA CYS A 121 14.70 -19.83 17.72
C CYS A 121 15.21 -20.29 16.33
N LEU A 122 16.26 -19.66 15.79
CA LEU A 122 16.89 -20.08 14.53
C LEU A 122 17.92 -21.20 14.72
N THR A 123 18.53 -21.27 15.91
CA THR A 123 19.62 -22.21 16.23
C THR A 123 19.16 -23.42 17.03
N SER A 124 17.99 -23.37 17.69
CA SER A 124 17.45 -24.53 18.42
C SER A 124 17.41 -25.78 17.52
N PRO A 125 18.01 -26.90 17.96
CA PRO A 125 17.89 -28.16 17.26
C PRO A 125 16.41 -28.55 17.19
N LYS A 126 15.97 -29.08 16.05
CA LYS A 126 14.65 -29.72 15.95
C LYS A 126 14.54 -30.76 17.07
N ALA A 127 13.70 -30.52 18.07
CA ALA A 127 13.31 -31.55 19.02
C ALA A 127 12.54 -32.63 18.23
N ASN A 128 13.17 -33.80 18.08
CA ASN A 128 12.62 -35.10 17.72
C ASN A 128 11.26 -35.11 17.00
N GLU A 129 11.28 -35.03 15.66
CA GLU A 129 10.22 -35.62 14.84
C GLU A 129 10.68 -37.01 14.42
N GLY A 130 9.93 -38.01 14.89
CA GLY A 130 10.12 -39.42 14.58
C GLY A 130 10.14 -39.67 13.07
N SER A 131 10.96 -40.66 12.73
CA SER A 131 11.07 -41.27 11.41
C SER A 131 9.73 -41.50 10.73
N SER A 132 9.55 -40.95 9.53
CA SER A 132 8.83 -41.69 8.48
C SER A 132 9.32 -41.29 7.08
N GLN A 133 10.02 -42.24 6.50
CA GLN A 133 10.27 -42.52 5.09
C GLN A 133 10.42 -41.35 4.10
N ARG A 134 11.70 -41.09 3.82
CA ARG A 134 12.21 -40.49 2.60
C ARG A 134 11.99 -41.46 1.43
N SER A 135 10.98 -41.24 0.59
CA SER A 135 10.96 -41.84 -0.75
C SER A 135 11.92 -41.07 -1.65
N SER A 136 13.09 -41.66 -1.87
CA SER A 136 14.03 -41.27 -2.90
C SER A 136 13.41 -41.44 -4.29
N PHE A 137 13.30 -40.34 -5.04
CA PHE A 137 13.17 -40.39 -6.50
C PHE A 137 14.35 -39.62 -7.12
N THR A 138 15.31 -40.38 -7.61
CA THR A 138 16.35 -39.99 -8.57
C THR A 138 16.40 -41.18 -9.53
N LEU A 139 16.21 -41.05 -10.84
CA LEU A 139 17.07 -40.38 -11.83
C LEU A 139 16.29 -40.27 -13.15
N ASN A 140 16.57 -39.26 -13.97
CA ASN A 140 17.40 -39.38 -15.19
C ASN A 140 17.01 -38.32 -16.25
N PRO A 141 17.92 -37.39 -16.62
CA PRO A 141 17.75 -36.50 -17.76
C PRO A 141 18.53 -37.06 -18.96
N ARG A 142 17.84 -37.41 -20.05
CA ARG A 142 18.44 -37.57 -21.38
C ARG A 142 17.33 -37.59 -22.44
N ASN A 143 17.24 -36.52 -23.24
CA ASN A 143 17.61 -36.63 -24.65
C ASN A 143 17.59 -35.25 -25.31
N LEU A 144 18.81 -34.82 -25.63
CA LEU A 144 19.14 -33.84 -26.65
C LEU A 144 18.87 -34.51 -28.00
N SER A 145 18.05 -33.92 -28.87
CA SER A 145 18.12 -34.22 -30.30
C SER A 145 18.32 -32.94 -31.09
N LEU A 146 19.58 -32.74 -31.44
CA LEU A 146 20.06 -31.90 -32.52
C LEU A 146 19.39 -32.36 -33.83
N GLN A 147 18.60 -31.51 -34.49
CA GLN A 147 18.33 -31.70 -35.91
C GLN A 147 18.40 -30.39 -36.68
N LYS A 148 19.63 -30.15 -37.14
CA LYS A 148 20.09 -29.59 -38.41
C LYS A 148 19.39 -28.34 -38.98
N GLN A 149 20.25 -27.35 -39.15
CA GLN A 149 20.17 -26.20 -40.04
C GLN A 149 19.90 -26.57 -41.51
N LEU A 150 19.42 -25.56 -42.25
CA LEU A 150 19.63 -25.16 -43.66
C LEU A 150 18.30 -24.56 -44.17
N ALA A 151 18.20 -23.45 -44.90
CA ALA A 151 19.16 -22.58 -45.57
C ALA A 151 18.53 -21.18 -45.79
N ALA A 152 19.36 -20.29 -46.33
CA ALA A 152 19.20 -18.85 -46.47
C ALA A 152 18.34 -18.37 -47.67
N ALA A 153 18.25 -17.02 -47.74
CA ALA A 153 18.02 -16.14 -48.90
C ALA A 153 16.54 -15.85 -49.25
N ALA A 154 16.10 -14.64 -49.63
CA ALA A 154 16.73 -13.33 -49.84
C ALA A 154 15.63 -12.23 -49.83
N ILE A 155 15.99 -11.06 -49.30
CA ILE A 155 15.80 -9.68 -49.80
C ILE A 155 14.56 -9.41 -50.70
N PHE A 156 13.72 -8.43 -50.34
CA PHE A 156 13.30 -7.35 -51.26
C PHE A 156 12.73 -6.12 -50.50
N THR A 157 13.53 -5.04 -50.53
CA THR A 157 13.19 -3.61 -50.68
C THR A 157 12.09 -2.90 -49.88
N ALA A 158 12.54 -1.78 -49.29
CA ALA A 158 11.98 -0.43 -49.41
C ALA A 158 10.58 -0.14 -48.84
N PHE A 159 10.56 0.56 -47.71
CA PHE A 159 9.77 1.79 -47.60
C PHE A 159 10.54 2.85 -46.81
N LEU A 160 11.17 3.73 -47.58
CA LEU A 160 11.48 5.10 -47.21
C LEU A 160 10.14 5.85 -47.21
N GLY A 161 9.75 6.49 -46.10
CA GLY A 161 8.56 7.33 -46.11
C GLY A 161 8.19 7.91 -44.75
N ALA A 162 8.23 9.24 -44.66
CA ALA A 162 7.66 10.09 -43.60
C ALA A 162 8.48 10.28 -42.31
N ALA A 163 9.68 10.87 -42.44
CA ALA A 163 10.21 11.76 -41.42
C ALA A 163 9.57 13.16 -41.58
N LEU A 164 8.32 13.30 -41.16
CA LEU A 164 7.67 14.59 -40.91
C LEU A 164 6.70 14.42 -39.74
N PHE A 165 7.23 14.30 -38.51
CA PHE A 165 6.42 14.51 -37.32
C PHE A 165 6.58 15.95 -36.85
N SER A 166 5.56 16.72 -37.21
CA SER A 166 5.20 18.05 -36.73
C SER A 166 5.55 18.28 -35.27
N VAL A 167 6.44 19.24 -35.02
CA VAL A 167 6.67 19.84 -33.71
C VAL A 167 5.56 20.87 -33.45
N HIS A 168 4.33 20.41 -33.19
CA HIS A 168 3.24 21.26 -32.69
C HIS A 168 2.38 20.44 -31.72
N GLY A 169 2.89 20.20 -30.51
CA GLY A 169 2.20 19.33 -29.55
C GLY A 169 2.38 19.67 -28.06
N LEU A 170 2.94 20.84 -27.72
CA LEU A 170 3.23 21.15 -26.30
C LEU A 170 2.18 22.00 -25.59
N ASN A 171 1.04 22.32 -26.21
CA ASN A 171 0.02 23.16 -25.54
C ASN A 171 -1.43 22.67 -25.61
N ALA A 172 -1.76 21.66 -26.43
CA ALA A 172 -3.12 21.13 -26.52
C ALA A 172 -3.50 20.26 -25.29
N SER A 173 -2.56 19.48 -24.76
CA SER A 173 -2.86 18.53 -23.69
C SER A 173 -3.09 19.19 -22.31
N LYS A 174 -2.69 20.45 -22.13
CA LYS A 174 -2.87 21.18 -20.86
C LYS A 174 -4.34 21.61 -20.63
N ARG A 175 -5.11 21.81 -21.71
CA ARG A 175 -6.50 22.33 -21.63
C ARG A 175 -7.56 21.23 -21.52
N GLU A 176 -7.33 20.07 -22.12
CA GLU A 176 -8.34 19.01 -22.28
C GLU A 176 -8.79 18.35 -20.97
N TYR A 177 -7.87 18.12 -20.03
CA TYR A 177 -8.21 17.40 -18.79
C TYR A 177 -8.97 18.26 -17.75
N VAL A 178 -8.73 19.58 -17.70
CA VAL A 178 -9.49 20.46 -16.80
C VAL A 178 -10.90 20.71 -17.32
N SER A 179 -11.12 20.64 -18.64
CA SER A 179 -12.45 20.73 -19.26
C SER A 179 -13.30 19.45 -19.12
N GLU A 180 -12.68 18.31 -18.79
CA GLU A 180 -13.37 17.04 -18.56
C GLU A 180 -13.79 16.83 -17.10
N ILE A 181 -13.24 17.61 -16.17
CA ILE A 181 -13.66 17.61 -14.76
C ILE A 181 -14.76 18.67 -14.64
N PRO A 182 -16.00 18.29 -14.30
CA PRO A 182 -17.05 19.26 -14.06
C PRO A 182 -16.57 20.32 -13.04
N PRO A 183 -16.72 21.63 -13.32
CA PRO A 183 -16.16 22.69 -12.48
C PRO A 183 -16.72 22.70 -11.05
N ASP A 184 -17.85 22.04 -10.81
CA ASP A 184 -18.45 21.76 -9.51
C ASP A 184 -17.75 20.65 -8.70
N GLN A 185 -16.89 19.83 -9.33
CA GLN A 185 -16.20 18.69 -8.72
C GLN A 185 -14.78 18.98 -8.21
N LEU A 186 -14.27 20.21 -8.36
CA LEU A 186 -12.94 20.59 -7.93
C LEU A 186 -12.98 21.82 -7.00
N ARG A 187 -13.40 21.65 -5.75
CA ARG A 187 -13.23 22.67 -4.70
C ARG A 187 -11.83 22.56 -4.10
N LEU A 188 -10.84 23.06 -4.83
CA LEU A 188 -9.50 23.20 -4.26
C LEU A 188 -9.51 24.27 -3.15
N SER A 189 -9.03 23.91 -1.97
CA SER A 189 -8.76 24.88 -0.91
C SER A 189 -7.71 25.90 -1.38
N LYS A 190 -7.68 27.09 -0.78
CA LYS A 190 -6.68 28.13 -1.09
C LYS A 190 -5.24 27.66 -0.86
N SER A 191 -5.03 26.66 -0.01
CA SER A 191 -3.73 26.05 0.27
C SER A 191 -3.36 24.88 -0.65
N GLY A 192 -4.27 24.47 -1.54
CA GLY A 192 -4.03 23.40 -2.50
C GLY A 192 -4.09 21.99 -1.95
N PHE A 193 -4.50 21.82 -0.70
CA PHE A 193 -4.75 20.53 -0.08
C PHE A 193 -6.25 20.23 -0.03
N VAL A 194 -6.65 19.01 -0.39
CA VAL A 194 -8.02 18.52 -0.19
C VAL A 194 -8.24 18.14 1.27
N LEU A 195 -7.27 17.47 1.89
CA LEU A 195 -7.32 17.07 3.30
C LEU A 195 -6.06 17.58 4.03
N PRO A 196 -6.03 18.86 4.45
CA PRO A 196 -4.81 19.49 4.96
C PRO A 196 -4.17 18.76 6.13
N GLN A 197 -4.99 18.18 7.02
CA GLN A 197 -4.57 17.48 8.23
C GLN A 197 -4.32 15.97 8.02
N SER A 198 -4.23 15.47 6.79
CA SER A 198 -4.02 14.03 6.56
C SER A 198 -2.59 13.55 6.85
N ASP A 199 -1.67 14.47 7.14
CA ASP A 199 -0.27 14.19 7.46
C ASP A 199 0.00 14.02 8.96
N ASN A 200 -0.89 14.51 9.82
CA ASN A 200 -0.75 14.49 11.28
C ASN A 200 -1.84 13.71 12.02
N GLN A 201 -3.00 13.44 11.40
CA GLN A 201 -4.08 12.66 12.02
C GLN A 201 -4.77 11.68 11.08
N VAL A 202 -5.48 10.72 11.67
CA VAL A 202 -6.27 9.74 10.92
C VAL A 202 -7.51 10.41 10.32
N ILE A 203 -7.78 10.16 9.04
CA ILE A 203 -8.95 10.66 8.34
C ILE A 203 -10.22 9.99 8.90
N ARG A 204 -11.24 10.80 9.17
CA ARG A 204 -12.57 10.33 9.58
C ARG A 204 -13.52 10.31 8.39
N GLN A 205 -14.48 9.38 8.42
CA GLN A 205 -15.46 9.19 7.35
C GLN A 205 -16.27 10.46 7.04
N ALA A 206 -16.70 11.21 8.06
CA ALA A 206 -17.41 12.47 7.87
C ALA A 206 -16.65 13.49 6.98
N GLN A 207 -15.32 13.47 7.00
CA GLN A 207 -14.50 14.34 6.15
C GLN A 207 -14.52 13.92 4.67
N LEU A 208 -14.99 12.71 4.36
CA LEU A 208 -15.05 12.15 3.01
C LEU A 208 -16.45 12.27 2.39
N GLU A 209 -17.47 12.47 3.21
CA GLU A 209 -18.87 12.59 2.79
C GLU A 209 -19.10 13.80 1.89
N GLU A 210 -18.46 14.92 2.23
CA GLU A 210 -18.55 16.18 1.51
C GLU A 210 -17.70 16.23 0.22
N LEU A 211 -16.80 15.25 0.04
CA LEU A 211 -15.89 15.21 -1.11
C LEU A 211 -16.54 14.55 -2.33
N SER A 212 -16.34 15.17 -3.49
CA SER A 212 -16.65 14.59 -4.80
C SER A 212 -15.82 13.34 -5.07
N GLY A 213 -16.25 12.50 -6.01
CA GLY A 213 -15.46 11.34 -6.43
C GLY A 213 -14.07 11.73 -6.97
N TRP A 214 -13.99 12.87 -7.64
CA TRP A 214 -12.74 13.45 -8.09
C TRP A 214 -11.85 13.92 -6.93
N GLU A 215 -12.43 14.61 -5.93
CA GLU A 215 -11.71 15.06 -4.74
C GLU A 215 -11.20 13.91 -3.89
N LEU A 216 -11.94 12.81 -3.77
CA LEU A 216 -11.48 11.58 -3.13
C LEU A 216 -10.27 10.99 -3.85
N TYR A 217 -10.31 10.97 -5.19
CA TYR A 217 -9.18 10.51 -6.01
C TYR A 217 -7.95 11.40 -5.82
N VAL A 218 -8.11 12.72 -5.83
CA VAL A 218 -7.02 13.66 -5.55
C VAL A 218 -6.51 13.49 -4.13
N ALA A 219 -7.38 13.47 -3.12
CA ALA A 219 -7.01 13.35 -1.70
C ALA A 219 -6.20 12.09 -1.40
N ARG A 220 -6.60 10.94 -1.95
CA ARG A 220 -5.86 9.69 -1.79
C ARG A 220 -4.46 9.77 -2.38
N ASN A 221 -4.31 10.42 -3.53
CA ASN A 221 -3.03 10.57 -4.20
C ASN A 221 -2.17 11.71 -3.60
N GLU A 222 -2.80 12.75 -3.04
CA GLU A 222 -2.17 13.85 -2.33
C GLU A 222 -1.32 13.32 -1.17
N ILE A 223 -1.85 12.35 -0.43
CA ILE A 223 -1.12 11.67 0.65
C ILE A 223 0.27 11.23 0.19
N PHE A 224 0.39 10.63 -1.00
CA PHE A 224 1.69 10.20 -1.54
C PHE A 224 2.46 11.34 -2.22
N ALA A 225 1.76 12.32 -2.80
CA ALA A 225 2.38 13.50 -3.38
C ALA A 225 3.17 14.30 -2.33
N ARG A 226 2.68 14.37 -1.08
CA ARG A 226 3.38 15.01 0.05
C ARG A 226 4.76 14.40 0.34
N TYR A 227 4.94 13.11 0.05
CA TYR A 227 6.23 12.42 0.16
C TYR A 227 7.08 12.52 -1.12
N GLY A 228 6.59 13.24 -2.13
CA GLY A 228 7.27 13.49 -3.39
C GLY A 228 7.08 12.43 -4.46
N ARG A 229 6.04 11.60 -4.35
CA ARG A 229 5.75 10.58 -5.38
C ARG A 229 5.42 11.25 -6.72
N PRO A 230 6.14 10.92 -7.81
CA PRO A 230 5.76 11.36 -9.15
C PRO A 230 4.68 10.45 -9.76
N PHE A 231 3.86 11.00 -10.66
CA PHE A 231 2.73 10.36 -11.34
C PHE A 231 3.03 10.24 -12.84
N VAL A 232 4.02 9.41 -13.18
CA VAL A 232 4.55 9.31 -14.55
C VAL A 232 3.79 8.34 -15.45
N GLN A 233 2.89 7.52 -14.89
CA GLN A 233 2.13 6.54 -15.67
C GLN A 233 1.05 7.24 -16.50
N PRO A 234 0.77 6.79 -17.74
CA PRO A 234 -0.26 7.40 -18.60
C PRO A 234 -1.63 7.51 -17.92
N SER A 235 -2.03 6.49 -17.15
CA SER A 235 -3.28 6.46 -16.39
C SER A 235 -3.36 7.45 -15.23
N SER A 236 -2.24 8.08 -14.86
CA SER A 236 -2.11 9.01 -13.73
C SER A 236 -1.55 10.38 -14.11
N VAL A 237 -1.32 10.65 -15.40
CA VAL A 237 -0.68 11.90 -15.88
C VAL A 237 -1.45 13.15 -15.46
N CYS A 238 -2.76 13.02 -15.29
CA CYS A 238 -3.62 14.10 -14.85
C CYS A 238 -3.33 14.55 -13.41
N LEU A 239 -2.96 13.60 -12.53
CA LEU A 239 -2.52 13.88 -11.17
C LEU A 239 -1.17 14.61 -11.20
N GLN A 240 -0.28 14.23 -12.13
CA GLN A 240 0.98 14.96 -12.29
C GLN A 240 0.72 16.43 -12.63
N ARG A 241 -0.15 16.69 -13.62
CA ARG A 241 -0.53 18.06 -13.99
C ARG A 241 -1.17 18.81 -12.83
N HIS A 242 -2.01 18.13 -12.06
CA HIS A 242 -2.65 18.70 -10.87
C HIS A 242 -1.60 19.13 -9.84
N PHE A 243 -0.72 18.23 -9.41
CA PHE A 243 0.28 18.53 -8.38
C PHE A 243 1.41 19.45 -8.86
N ASP A 244 1.68 19.49 -10.17
CA ASP A 244 2.64 20.44 -10.76
C ASP A 244 2.21 21.91 -10.58
N ARG A 245 0.91 22.19 -10.41
CA ARG A 245 0.43 23.53 -10.03
C ARG A 245 0.84 23.94 -8.63
N TRP A 246 1.14 22.95 -7.78
CA TRP A 246 1.58 23.13 -6.40
C TRP A 246 3.08 22.86 -6.23
N ALA A 247 3.82 22.73 -7.35
CA ALA A 247 5.24 22.49 -7.33
C ALA A 247 5.97 23.66 -6.65
N LYS A 248 6.87 23.33 -5.72
CA LYS A 248 7.75 24.32 -5.11
C LYS A 248 8.81 24.76 -6.12
N SER A 249 8.91 26.06 -6.36
CA SER A 249 9.90 26.66 -7.25
C SER A 249 10.28 28.05 -6.76
N GLU A 250 11.30 28.66 -7.36
CA GLU A 250 11.68 30.05 -7.05
C GLU A 250 10.50 31.03 -7.26
N ALA A 251 9.69 30.79 -8.30
CA ALA A 251 8.49 31.57 -8.60
C ALA A 251 7.27 31.20 -7.74
N ASN A 252 7.27 30.04 -7.09
CA ASN A 252 6.19 29.56 -6.23
C ASN A 252 6.73 29.00 -4.91
N GLN A 253 7.14 29.92 -4.03
CA GLN A 253 7.72 29.55 -2.73
C GLN A 253 6.69 28.90 -1.78
N ALA A 254 5.40 29.20 -1.98
CA ALA A 254 4.29 28.58 -1.24
C ALA A 254 3.94 27.17 -1.75
N GLY A 255 4.51 26.73 -2.87
CA GLY A 255 4.35 25.37 -3.38
C GLY A 255 4.90 24.34 -2.39
N TRP A 256 4.18 23.22 -2.24
CA TRP A 256 4.53 22.15 -1.30
C TRP A 256 5.00 20.87 -2.00
N TYR A 257 4.68 20.70 -3.28
CA TYR A 257 4.99 19.46 -3.99
C TYR A 257 6.43 19.47 -4.52
N VAL A 258 7.21 18.47 -4.09
CA VAL A 258 8.61 18.28 -4.51
C VAL A 258 8.80 16.86 -4.99
N LYS A 259 9.04 16.66 -6.29
CA LYS A 259 9.25 15.33 -6.88
C LYS A 259 10.54 14.72 -6.34
N ARG A 260 10.48 13.46 -5.89
CA ARG A 260 11.65 12.69 -5.46
C ARG A 260 11.82 11.49 -6.39
N SER A 261 13.06 11.22 -6.78
CA SER A 261 13.38 10.01 -7.55
C SER A 261 13.21 8.76 -6.68
N GLY A 262 12.90 7.64 -7.34
CA GLY A 262 12.56 6.40 -6.66
C GLY A 262 11.13 6.35 -6.14
N SER A 263 10.81 5.32 -5.35
CA SER A 263 9.53 5.22 -4.64
C SER A 263 9.72 5.75 -3.21
N PRO A 264 9.40 7.03 -2.94
CA PRO A 264 9.49 7.56 -1.59
C PRO A 264 8.54 6.78 -0.67
N LEU A 265 9.06 6.36 0.47
CA LEU A 265 8.30 5.61 1.47
C LEU A 265 7.45 6.58 2.27
N ALA A 266 6.14 6.48 2.13
CA ALA A 266 5.19 7.20 2.97
C ALA A 266 5.11 6.58 4.38
N SER A 267 4.68 7.36 5.36
CA SER A 267 4.49 6.90 6.74
C SER A 267 3.34 5.88 6.86
N ASP A 268 3.27 5.16 7.98
CA ASP A 268 2.13 4.27 8.23
C ASP A 268 0.81 5.01 8.36
N LEU A 269 0.83 6.22 8.92
CA LEU A 269 -0.33 7.09 8.97
C LEU A 269 -0.82 7.40 7.55
N ALA A 270 0.09 7.76 6.65
CA ALA A 270 -0.22 8.01 5.24
C ALA A 270 -0.84 6.78 4.56
N TYR A 271 -0.26 5.59 4.74
CA TYR A 271 -0.85 4.36 4.19
C TYR A 271 -2.22 4.04 4.81
N THR A 272 -2.38 4.27 6.11
CA THR A 272 -3.66 4.09 6.81
C THR A 272 -4.71 5.03 6.24
N ASN A 273 -4.39 6.30 6.10
CA ASN A 273 -5.27 7.32 5.52
C ASN A 273 -5.64 7.02 4.07
N ALA A 274 -4.68 6.60 3.25
CA ALA A 274 -4.95 6.19 1.87
C ALA A 274 -5.87 4.96 1.80
N ALA A 275 -5.74 4.03 2.75
CA ALA A 275 -6.61 2.86 2.87
C ALA A 275 -8.02 3.24 3.34
N VAL A 276 -8.16 4.19 4.26
CA VAL A 276 -9.47 4.72 4.69
C VAL A 276 -10.21 5.36 3.51
N ILE A 277 -9.54 6.23 2.74
CA ILE A 277 -10.15 6.85 1.56
C ILE A 277 -10.54 5.79 0.52
N ARG A 278 -9.63 4.84 0.24
CA ARG A 278 -9.92 3.72 -0.68
C ARG A 278 -11.12 2.89 -0.21
N GLY A 279 -11.19 2.58 1.08
CA GLY A 279 -12.31 1.84 1.67
C GLY A 279 -13.63 2.58 1.42
N TYR A 280 -13.66 3.88 1.71
CA TYR A 280 -14.83 4.72 1.47
C TYR A 280 -15.22 4.79 -0.01
N GLU A 281 -14.26 5.02 -0.92
CA GLU A 281 -14.49 5.00 -2.37
C GLU A 281 -15.13 3.67 -2.81
N CYS A 282 -14.60 2.54 -2.36
CA CYS A 282 -15.09 1.23 -2.76
C CYS A 282 -16.44 0.85 -2.13
N GLN A 283 -16.59 1.06 -0.82
CA GLN A 283 -17.74 0.57 -0.05
C GLN A 283 -18.93 1.51 -0.08
N VAL A 284 -18.69 2.82 -0.16
CA VAL A 284 -19.73 3.85 -0.09
C VAL A 284 -19.99 4.47 -1.47
N ARG A 285 -18.93 4.78 -2.23
CA ARG A 285 -19.08 5.40 -3.57
C ARG A 285 -19.16 4.38 -4.71
N GLY A 286 -18.99 3.09 -4.43
CA GLY A 286 -19.07 2.00 -5.42
C GLY A 286 -17.88 1.88 -6.37
N GLY A 287 -16.80 2.64 -6.17
CA GLY A 287 -15.61 2.56 -7.03
C GLY A 287 -14.64 3.73 -6.87
N GLN A 288 -13.59 3.72 -7.68
CA GLN A 288 -12.53 4.74 -7.69
C GLN A 288 -12.55 5.50 -9.00
N TYR A 289 -12.47 6.82 -8.91
CA TYR A 289 -12.28 7.65 -10.10
C TYR A 289 -10.87 7.47 -10.67
N THR A 290 -10.73 7.73 -11.97
CA THR A 290 -9.44 7.82 -12.66
C THR A 290 -9.33 9.10 -13.48
N CYS A 291 -8.16 9.31 -14.08
CA CYS A 291 -7.86 10.52 -14.86
C CYS A 291 -8.80 10.82 -16.04
N ASN A 292 -9.58 9.85 -16.49
CA ASN A 292 -10.59 9.99 -17.55
C ASN A 292 -12.00 10.30 -17.01
N GLY A 293 -12.12 10.65 -15.72
CA GLY A 293 -13.40 10.93 -15.06
C GLY A 293 -14.31 9.71 -14.86
N LYS A 294 -13.87 8.50 -15.21
CA LYS A 294 -14.68 7.28 -15.07
C LYS A 294 -14.52 6.67 -13.68
N LEU A 295 -15.64 6.19 -13.14
CA LEU A 295 -15.69 5.36 -11.95
C LEU A 295 -15.32 3.92 -12.31
N ASN A 296 -14.25 3.39 -11.73
CA ASN A 296 -13.85 2.00 -11.87
C ASN A 296 -14.22 1.22 -10.61
N LEU A 297 -14.85 0.06 -10.79
CA LEU A 297 -15.17 -0.83 -9.67
C LEU A 297 -13.89 -1.29 -8.98
N CYS A 298 -13.94 -1.35 -7.65
CA CYS A 298 -12.85 -1.90 -6.88
C CYS A 298 -12.78 -3.42 -7.10
N ARG A 299 -11.58 -3.91 -7.43
CA ARG A 299 -11.24 -5.33 -7.41
C ARG A 299 -10.72 -5.74 -6.04
#